data_AF-A0A966D0Y1-F1
#
_entry.id   AF-A0A966D0Y1-F1
#
_cell.length_a   1.000
_cell.length_b   1.000
_cell.length_c   1.000
_cell.angle_alpha   90.00
_cell.angle_beta   90.00
_cell.angle_gamma   90.00
#
_symmetry.space_group_name_H-M   'P 1'
#
loop_
_entity.id
_entity.type
_entity.pdbx_description
1 polymer ?
#
loop_
_entity_poly.entity_id
_entity_poly.type
_entity_poly.pdbx_seq_one_letter_code
_entity_poly.pdbx_strand_id
1 'polypeptide(L)' 'SIPASGTSATSQDIMAERDIKTLLGYLPHIYKTVFCLYEIEGFSHVEIAGNLGISESSSRVYLTRAKKKLRELYLEYGY' A
#
# COMPACT_ATOMS: atom_id res chain seq x y z
N SER A 1 17.87 19.23 -25.74
CA SER A 1 17.07 18.09 -26.21
C SER A 1 16.85 17.12 -25.07
N ILE A 2 15.57 16.89 -24.74
CA ILE A 2 14.94 15.70 -24.12
C ILE A 2 15.53 15.19 -22.77
N PRO A 3 14.72 15.10 -21.69
CA PRO A 3 15.16 14.75 -20.33
C PRO A 3 15.21 13.23 -20.12
N ALA A 4 16.17 12.77 -19.31
CA ALA A 4 16.11 11.46 -18.69
C ALA A 4 16.57 11.60 -17.23
N SER A 5 15.65 12.06 -16.37
CA SER A 5 15.78 11.92 -14.92
C SER A 5 15.68 10.43 -14.59
N GLY A 6 16.80 9.72 -14.74
CA GLY A 6 16.98 8.39 -14.19
C GLY A 6 17.04 8.50 -12.68
N THR A 7 15.99 8.05 -12.02
CA THR A 7 15.86 7.92 -10.57
C THR A 7 17.07 7.19 -10.00
N SER A 8 17.99 7.90 -9.35
CA SER A 8 18.95 7.29 -8.42
C SER A 8 18.20 6.90 -7.15
N ALA A 9 17.45 5.80 -7.20
CA ALA A 9 16.90 5.19 -5.99
C ALA A 9 18.07 4.72 -5.13
N THR A 10 18.29 5.37 -3.99
CA THR A 10 19.36 5.05 -3.04
C THR A 10 19.17 3.63 -2.50
N SER A 11 20.24 2.92 -2.17
CA SER A 11 20.18 1.55 -1.63
C SER A 11 19.24 1.38 -0.43
N GLN A 12 19.05 2.44 0.38
CA GLN A 12 18.11 2.45 1.51
C GLN A 12 16.64 2.43 1.08
N ASP A 13 16.31 3.11 -0.02
CA ASP A 13 14.95 3.18 -0.58
C ASP A 13 14.52 1.82 -1.16
N ILE A 14 15.47 1.16 -1.83
CA ILE A 14 15.27 -0.20 -2.40
C ILE A 14 15.05 -1.24 -1.29
N MET A 15 15.74 -1.12 -0.15
CA MET A 15 15.52 -2.00 1.00
C MET A 15 14.14 -1.74 1.64
N ALA A 16 13.81 -0.47 1.91
CA ALA A 16 12.52 -0.09 2.49
C ALA A 16 11.32 -0.53 1.62
N GLU A 17 11.41 -0.40 0.29
CA GLU A 17 10.39 -0.92 -0.62
C GLU A 17 10.22 -2.45 -0.52
N ARG A 18 11.33 -3.19 -0.46
CA ARG A 18 11.31 -4.66 -0.35
C ARG A 18 10.68 -5.10 0.96
N ASP A 19 10.97 -4.40 2.04
CA ASP A 19 10.42 -4.67 3.35
C ASP A 19 8.89 -4.43 3.33
N ILE A 20 8.44 -3.29 2.81
CA ILE A 20 7.00 -2.99 2.69
C ILE A 20 6.28 -4.01 1.80
N LYS A 21 6.83 -4.38 0.63
CA LYS A 21 6.24 -5.39 -0.26
C LYS A 21 6.11 -6.76 0.42
N THR A 22 7.08 -7.11 1.25
CA THR A 22 7.05 -8.34 2.05
C THR A 22 5.97 -8.26 3.13
N LEU A 23 5.91 -7.13 3.86
CA LEU A 23 4.91 -6.88 4.89
C LEU A 23 3.47 -6.88 4.33
N LEU A 24 3.27 -6.34 3.11
CA LEU A 24 1.99 -6.39 2.40
C LEU A 24 1.51 -7.82 2.13
N GLY A 25 2.41 -8.81 2.07
CA GLY A 25 2.07 -10.23 1.95
C GLY A 25 1.35 -10.80 3.18
N TYR A 26 1.53 -10.21 4.35
CA TYR A 26 0.90 -10.64 5.61
C TYR A 26 -0.43 -9.94 5.89
N LEU A 27 -0.82 -8.97 5.06
CA LEU A 27 -2.13 -8.33 5.19
C LEU A 27 -3.24 -9.26 4.67
N PRO A 28 -4.42 -9.25 5.30
CA PRO A 28 -5.62 -9.82 4.70
C PRO A 28 -5.83 -9.31 3.28
N HIS A 29 -6.26 -10.20 2.37
CA HIS A 29 -6.38 -9.89 0.95
C HIS A 29 -7.13 -8.57 0.69
N ILE A 30 -8.28 -8.38 1.32
CA ILE A 30 -9.09 -7.16 1.14
C ILE A 30 -8.39 -5.89 1.63
N TYR A 31 -7.55 -5.97 2.66
CA TYR A 31 -6.80 -4.81 3.18
C TYR A 31 -5.65 -4.46 2.24
N LYS A 32 -4.91 -5.48 1.78
CA LYS A 32 -3.84 -5.32 0.79
C LYS A 32 -4.40 -4.70 -0.50
N THR A 33 -5.49 -5.24 -1.03
CA THR A 33 -6.08 -4.77 -2.29
C THR A 33 -6.51 -3.31 -2.18
N VAL A 34 -7.24 -2.93 -1.12
CA VAL A 34 -7.63 -1.54 -0.90
C VAL A 34 -6.42 -0.62 -0.71
N PHE A 35 -5.40 -1.05 0.03
CA PHE A 35 -4.17 -0.29 0.20
C PHE A 35 -3.43 -0.07 -1.11
N CYS A 36 -3.24 -1.11 -1.94
CA CYS A 36 -2.57 -0.99 -3.23
C CYS A 36 -3.35 -0.08 -4.18
N LEU A 37 -4.66 -0.27 -4.31
CA LEU A 37 -5.47 0.57 -5.18
C LEU A 37 -5.41 2.05 -4.77
N TYR A 38 -5.42 2.35 -3.47
CA TYR A 38 -5.39 3.72 -2.98
C TYR A 38 -3.99 4.36 -2.99
N GLU A 39 -3.01 3.73 -2.34
CA GLU A 39 -1.67 4.33 -2.12
C GLU A 39 -0.71 4.12 -3.28
N ILE A 40 -0.87 3.03 -4.05
CA ILE A 40 0.05 2.68 -5.14
C ILE A 40 -0.55 3.11 -6.49
N GLU A 41 -1.82 2.80 -6.71
CA GLU A 41 -2.47 3.09 -7.99
C GLU A 41 -3.22 4.44 -8.01
N GLY A 42 -3.45 5.06 -6.85
CA GLY A 42 -4.03 6.41 -6.75
C GLY A 42 -5.55 6.48 -6.91
N PHE A 43 -6.27 5.37 -6.75
CA PHE A 43 -7.73 5.32 -6.85
C PHE A 43 -8.41 5.97 -5.65
N SER A 44 -9.55 6.63 -5.90
CA SER A 44 -10.41 7.13 -4.84
C SER A 44 -11.21 6.02 -4.14
N HIS A 45 -11.72 6.30 -2.93
CA HIS A 45 -12.59 5.35 -2.23
C HIS A 45 -13.86 4.98 -3.01
N VAL A 46 -14.36 5.91 -3.84
CA VAL A 46 -15.54 5.72 -4.70
C VAL A 46 -15.24 4.66 -5.75
N GLU A 47 -14.11 4.79 -6.46
CA GLU A 47 -13.70 3.86 -7.50
C GLU A 47 -13.36 2.48 -6.93
N ILE A 48 -12.68 2.44 -5.78
CA ILE A 48 -12.36 1.20 -5.07
C ILE A 48 -13.64 0.47 -4.64
N ALA A 49 -14.63 1.22 -4.12
CA ALA A 49 -15.92 0.68 -3.73
C ALA A 49 -16.66 0.05 -4.93
N GLY A 50 -16.69 0.76 -6.06
CA GLY A 50 -17.26 0.26 -7.31
C GLY A 50 -16.57 -1.01 -7.83
N ASN A 51 -15.23 -1.02 -7.85
CA ASN A 51 -14.45 -2.14 -8.37
C ASN A 51 -14.55 -3.41 -7.52
N LEU A 52 -14.67 -3.26 -6.19
CA LEU A 52 -14.71 -4.39 -5.24
C LEU A 52 -16.13 -4.78 -4.82
N GLY A 53 -17.16 -4.02 -5.20
CA GLY A 53 -18.54 -4.24 -4.75
C GLY A 53 -18.73 -4.04 -3.24
N ILE A 54 -17.95 -3.15 -2.63
CA ILE A 54 -18.04 -2.79 -1.20
C ILE A 54 -18.56 -1.36 -1.04
N SER A 55 -18.88 -0.94 0.19
CA SER A 55 -19.18 0.47 0.46
C SER A 55 -17.91 1.33 0.53
N GLU A 56 -18.02 2.63 0.21
CA GLU A 56 -16.93 3.60 0.44
C GLU A 56 -16.47 3.63 1.90
N SER A 57 -17.42 3.51 2.84
CA SER A 57 -17.12 3.42 4.27
C SER A 57 -16.26 2.19 4.59
N SER A 58 -16.54 1.05 3.95
CA SER A 58 -15.75 -0.17 4.08
C SER A 58 -14.35 0.03 3.48
N SER A 59 -14.24 0.65 2.31
CA SER A 59 -12.95 1.01 1.70
C SER A 59 -12.08 1.84 2.66
N ARG A 60 -12.64 2.90 3.27
CA ARG A 60 -11.90 3.72 4.24
C ARG A 60 -11.48 2.94 5.48
N VAL A 61 -12.37 2.11 6.04
CA VAL A 61 -12.04 1.25 7.19
C VAL A 61 -10.95 0.22 6.85
N TYR A 62 -11.03 -0.41 5.68
CA TYR A 62 -10.03 -1.38 5.22
C TYR A 62 -8.68 -0.72 5.01
N LEU A 63 -8.63 0.50 4.46
CA LEU A 63 -7.38 1.26 4.34
C LEU A 63 -6.78 1.57 5.71
N THR A 64 -7.58 2.04 6.67
CA THR A 64 -7.11 2.30 8.04
C THR A 64 -6.58 1.03 8.71
N ARG A 65 -7.28 -0.09 8.56
CA ARG A 65 -6.85 -1.39 9.11
C ARG A 65 -5.59 -1.92 8.42
N ALA A 66 -5.47 -1.73 7.11
CA ALA A 66 -4.27 -2.06 6.34
C ALA A 66 -3.06 -1.33 6.90
N LYS A 67 -3.14 0.01 7.03
CA LYS A 67 -2.05 0.85 7.57
C LYS A 67 -1.69 0.47 9.00
N LYS A 68 -2.70 0.21 9.86
CA LYS A 68 -2.46 -0.22 11.24
C LYS A 68 -1.72 -1.56 11.27
N LYS A 69 -2.18 -2.55 10.51
CA LYS A 69 -1.55 -3.88 10.48
C LYS A 69 -0.14 -3.82 9.89
N LEU A 70 0.07 -3.02 8.85
CA LEU A 70 1.40 -2.81 8.26
C LEU A 70 2.37 -2.22 9.29
N ARG A 71 1.93 -1.25 10.09
CA ARG A 71 2.72 -0.67 11.19
C ARG A 71 3.03 -1.70 12.28
N GLU A 72 2.06 -2.51 12.67
CA GLU A 72 2.26 -3.58 13.65
C GLU A 72 3.31 -4.58 13.15
N LEU A 73 3.20 -5.01 11.89
CA LEU A 73 4.15 -5.94 11.28
C LEU A 73 5.54 -5.31 11.16
N TYR A 74 5.64 -4.03 10.81
CA TYR A 74 6.91 -3.32 10.74
C TYR A 74 7.64 -3.35 12.09
N LEU A 75 6.93 -3.09 13.19
CA LEU A 75 7.47 -3.18 14.54
C LEU A 75 7.78 -4.63 14.97
N GLU A 76 6.93 -5.58 14.57
CA GLU A 76 7.07 -7.00 14.92
C GLU A 76 8.31 -7.64 14.29
N TYR A 77 8.62 -7.30 13.04
CA TYR A 77 9.79 -7.80 12.32
C TYR A 77 11.07 -6.99 12.57
N GLY A 78 11.02 -5.97 13.43
CA GLY A 78 12.19 -5.23 13.89
C GLY A 78 12.76 -4.24 12.87
N TYR A 79 11.90 -3.70 12.01
CA TYR A 79 12.26 -2.62 11.10
C TYR A 79 12.12 -1.23 11.74
#